data_AF-A0A2H6CT94-F1
#
_entry.id   AF-A0A2H6CT94-F1
#
_cell.length_a   1.000
_cell.length_b   1.000
_cell.length_c   1.000
_cell.angle_alpha   90.00
_cell.angle_beta   90.00
_cell.angle_gamma   90.00
#
_symmetry.space_group_name_H-M   'P 1'
#
loop_
_entity.id
_entity.type
_entity.pdbx_description
1 polymer ?
#
loop_
_entity_poly.entity_id
_entity_poly.type
_entity_poly.pdbx_seq_one_letter_code
_entity_poly.pdbx_strand_id
1 'polypeptide(L)'
;MSQIWSYTGDTGPEFWPELCEEFYTAAQFPLQSPIALSYEETQALEEALKFTYVEQNIYVQKVNETMHFVPVDAASFVEFAQNRYYLTDIHFHMPSEHVINKQQAPLEFHLVHKDEGGNPLVCAVLFDLVENEDKKCNKDKLILEADKDKEQLLNPEIFLPENITYFHYEGSLTTPPTQGPVQWFVFDQIGVISRSLIEDFKTSLLPNNRPLQNKNQRPIFYKK
;
A
#
# COMPACT_ATOMS: atom_id res chain seq x y z
N MET A 1 17.44 -11.40 10.36
CA MET A 1 18.48 -11.25 9.33
C MET A 1 18.82 -9.77 9.24
N SER A 2 20.09 -9.41 9.07
CA SER A 2 20.46 -8.00 8.82
C SER A 2 19.74 -7.52 7.57
N GLN A 3 19.17 -6.32 7.62
CA GLN A 3 18.55 -5.69 6.46
C GLN A 3 19.62 -5.51 5.37
N ILE A 4 19.47 -6.20 4.25
CA ILE A 4 20.43 -6.18 3.13
C ILE A 4 20.07 -5.14 2.05
N TRP A 5 18.90 -4.51 2.16
CA TRP A 5 18.36 -3.58 1.16
C TRP A 5 17.94 -2.25 1.78
N SER A 6 17.95 -1.19 0.98
CA SER A 6 17.44 0.14 1.33
C SER A 6 16.80 0.81 0.11
N TYR A 7 16.46 2.10 0.23
CA TYR A 7 15.92 2.90 -0.88
C TYR A 7 17.00 3.75 -1.58
N THR A 8 18.27 3.65 -1.20
CA THR A 8 19.35 4.51 -1.72
C THR A 8 20.71 3.80 -1.82
N GLY A 9 21.58 4.29 -2.70
CA GLY A 9 22.96 3.81 -2.81
C GLY A 9 23.06 2.36 -3.29
N ASP A 10 24.14 1.67 -2.95
CA ASP A 10 24.45 0.32 -3.48
C ASP A 10 23.49 -0.79 -3.01
N THR A 11 22.50 -0.45 -2.17
CA THR A 11 21.42 -1.37 -1.76
C THR A 11 20.03 -0.85 -2.15
N GLY A 12 19.97 0.13 -3.04
CA GLY A 12 18.77 0.76 -3.56
C GLY A 12 17.97 -0.11 -4.55
N PRO A 13 16.76 0.35 -4.96
CA PRO A 13 15.83 -0.43 -5.78
C PRO A 13 16.39 -0.93 -7.12
N GLU A 14 17.30 -0.17 -7.72
CA GLU A 14 18.01 -0.53 -8.95
C GLU A 14 18.96 -1.72 -8.78
N PHE A 15 19.43 -1.98 -7.55
CA PHE A 15 20.37 -3.05 -7.22
C PHE A 15 19.75 -4.21 -6.46
N TRP A 16 18.49 -4.12 -6.03
CA TRP A 16 17.83 -5.20 -5.27
C TRP A 16 18.00 -6.60 -5.88
N PRO A 17 17.85 -6.81 -7.20
CA PRO A 17 18.04 -8.12 -7.81
C PRO A 17 19.47 -8.68 -7.68
N GLU A 18 20.46 -7.85 -7.40
CA GLU A 18 21.88 -8.25 -7.28
C GLU A 18 22.27 -8.62 -5.84
N LEU A 19 21.42 -8.30 -4.85
CA LEU A 19 21.74 -8.48 -3.43
C LEU A 19 21.70 -9.94 -2.99
N CYS A 20 20.81 -10.76 -3.57
CA CYS A 20 20.73 -12.19 -3.32
C CYS A 20 19.90 -12.94 -4.39
N GLU A 21 20.02 -14.27 -4.40
CA GLU A 21 19.30 -15.15 -5.34
C GLU A 21 17.78 -15.06 -5.22
N GLU A 22 17.25 -14.87 -4.01
CA GLU A 22 15.81 -14.73 -3.78
C GLU A 22 15.26 -13.47 -4.46
N PHE A 23 15.94 -12.33 -4.29
CA PHE A 23 15.54 -11.06 -4.90
C PHE A 23 15.71 -11.11 -6.41
N TYR A 24 16.81 -11.71 -6.90
CA TYR A 24 17.01 -11.94 -8.33
C TYR A 24 15.84 -12.71 -8.95
N THR A 25 15.47 -13.84 -8.32
CA THR A 25 14.44 -14.75 -8.81
C THR A 25 13.08 -14.07 -8.85
N ALA A 26 12.70 -13.38 -7.77
CA ALA A 26 11.42 -12.70 -7.69
C ALA A 26 11.33 -11.49 -8.64
N ALA A 27 12.44 -10.78 -8.88
CA ALA A 27 12.51 -9.71 -9.86
C ALA A 27 12.32 -10.17 -11.32
N GLN A 28 12.42 -11.48 -11.61
CA GLN A 28 12.12 -12.03 -12.94
C GLN A 28 10.61 -12.07 -13.24
N PHE A 29 9.75 -11.91 -12.22
CA PHE A 29 8.32 -11.85 -12.45
C PHE A 29 8.00 -10.61 -13.30
N PRO A 30 7.40 -10.77 -14.51
CA PRO A 30 7.38 -9.71 -15.51
C PRO A 30 6.40 -8.56 -15.19
N LEU A 31 5.45 -8.76 -14.29
CA LEU A 31 4.43 -7.76 -13.96
C LEU A 31 4.78 -7.03 -12.66
N GLN A 32 5.97 -6.44 -12.58
CA GLN A 32 6.42 -5.72 -11.38
C GLN A 32 5.54 -4.49 -11.08
N SER A 33 5.52 -4.09 -9.80
CA SER A 33 4.86 -2.89 -9.27
C SER A 33 5.87 -1.96 -8.60
N PRO A 34 5.61 -0.64 -8.49
CA PRO A 34 4.39 0.08 -8.90
C PRO A 34 4.36 0.44 -10.40
N ILE A 35 3.23 0.96 -10.89
CA ILE A 35 3.10 1.55 -12.23
C ILE A 35 2.41 2.91 -12.25
N ALA A 36 2.64 3.65 -13.33
CA ALA A 36 1.76 4.71 -13.73
C ALA A 36 0.38 4.15 -14.15
N LEU A 37 -0.69 4.86 -13.87
CA LEU A 37 -2.07 4.51 -14.21
C LEU A 37 -2.70 5.67 -14.97
N SER A 38 -3.55 5.36 -15.94
CA SER A 38 -4.31 6.36 -16.71
C SER A 38 -5.69 5.81 -17.02
N TYR A 39 -6.72 6.67 -17.06
CA TYR A 39 -8.09 6.22 -17.36
C TYR A 39 -8.25 5.77 -18.82
N GLU A 40 -7.45 6.32 -19.73
CA GLU A 40 -7.52 6.06 -21.18
C GLU A 40 -7.07 4.65 -21.56
N GLU A 41 -6.23 4.02 -20.74
CA GLU A 41 -5.64 2.70 -20.97
C GLU A 41 -6.31 1.62 -20.11
N THR A 42 -7.64 1.69 -19.94
CA THR A 42 -8.37 0.77 -19.06
C THR A 42 -9.52 0.02 -19.73
N GLN A 43 -9.83 -1.12 -19.13
CA GLN A 43 -11.00 -1.94 -19.43
C GLN A 43 -11.99 -1.90 -18.26
N ALA A 44 -13.26 -2.22 -18.51
CA ALA A 44 -14.24 -2.30 -17.43
C ALA A 44 -13.96 -3.52 -16.53
N LEU A 45 -14.07 -3.33 -15.21
CA LEU A 45 -14.02 -4.43 -14.25
C LEU A 45 -15.45 -4.87 -13.86
N GLU A 46 -15.80 -6.10 -14.21
CA GLU A 46 -17.11 -6.67 -13.87
C GLU A 46 -17.22 -6.94 -12.36
N GLU A 47 -16.25 -7.66 -11.81
CA GLU A 47 -16.23 -8.04 -10.40
C GLU A 47 -15.95 -6.83 -9.50
N ALA A 48 -16.62 -6.78 -8.35
CA ALA A 48 -16.45 -5.72 -7.37
C ALA A 48 -15.66 -6.25 -6.18
N LEU A 49 -14.74 -5.43 -5.68
CA LEU A 49 -14.11 -5.64 -4.38
C LEU A 49 -15.11 -5.28 -3.30
N LYS A 50 -15.32 -6.17 -2.33
CA LYS A 50 -16.22 -5.96 -1.20
C LYS A 50 -15.41 -5.87 0.09
N PHE A 51 -15.74 -4.88 0.92
CA PHE A 51 -15.03 -4.62 2.16
C PHE A 51 -15.86 -5.09 3.35
N THR A 52 -15.20 -5.77 4.29
CA THR A 52 -15.70 -6.01 5.65
C THR A 52 -14.62 -5.57 6.61
N TYR A 53 -14.63 -4.28 6.96
CA TYR A 53 -13.72 -3.69 7.93
C TYR A 53 -14.45 -3.42 9.23
N VAL A 54 -13.79 -3.76 10.32
CA VAL A 54 -14.29 -3.56 11.68
C VAL A 54 -13.20 -2.92 12.52
N GLU A 55 -13.60 -2.27 13.60
CA GLU A 55 -12.65 -1.87 14.62
C GLU A 55 -12.00 -3.13 15.24
N GLN A 56 -10.69 -3.18 15.23
CA GLN A 56 -9.90 -4.32 15.69
C GLN A 56 -8.61 -3.86 16.37
N ASN A 57 -8.02 -4.75 17.17
CA ASN A 57 -6.73 -4.48 17.79
C ASN A 57 -5.60 -4.60 16.76
N ILE A 58 -4.63 -3.70 16.85
CA ILE A 58 -3.42 -3.68 16.05
C ILE A 58 -2.18 -3.45 16.93
N TYR A 59 -1.03 -3.92 16.45
CA TYR A 59 0.29 -3.46 16.90
C TYR A 59 0.85 -2.46 15.89
N VAL A 60 1.54 -1.44 16.39
CA VAL A 60 2.14 -0.39 15.54
C VAL A 60 3.64 -0.44 15.70
N GLN A 61 4.36 -0.76 14.63
CA GLN A 61 5.80 -0.96 14.68
C GLN A 61 6.53 -0.30 13.52
N LYS A 62 7.72 0.22 13.80
CA LYS A 62 8.60 0.76 12.75
C LYS A 62 9.34 -0.39 12.06
N VAL A 63 9.22 -0.47 10.73
CA VAL A 63 9.93 -1.45 9.89
C VAL A 63 10.41 -0.73 8.63
N ASN A 64 11.70 -0.88 8.28
CA ASN A 64 12.27 -0.42 7.01
C ASN A 64 11.83 1.00 6.57
N GLU A 65 12.03 1.98 7.46
CA GLU A 65 11.70 3.41 7.25
C GLU A 65 10.20 3.76 7.18
N THR A 66 9.29 2.81 7.39
CA THR A 66 7.85 3.09 7.50
C THR A 66 7.25 2.51 8.78
N MET A 67 5.99 2.83 9.03
CA MET A 67 5.20 2.25 10.11
C MET A 67 4.27 1.18 9.57
N HIS A 68 4.23 0.08 10.29
CA HIS A 68 3.37 -1.05 10.02
C HIS A 68 2.30 -1.15 11.10
N PHE A 69 1.05 -1.22 10.68
CA PHE A 69 -0.12 -1.44 11.52
C PHE A 69 -0.58 -2.88 11.30
N VAL A 70 -0.22 -3.76 12.24
CA VAL A 70 -0.41 -5.21 12.10
C VAL A 70 -1.61 -5.64 12.93
N PRO A 71 -2.70 -6.14 12.32
CA PRO A 71 -3.84 -6.69 13.05
C PRO A 71 -3.44 -7.85 13.97
N VAL A 72 -3.99 -7.85 15.18
CA VAL A 72 -3.82 -8.95 16.15
C VAL A 72 -4.65 -10.17 15.74
N ASP A 73 -5.80 -9.92 15.13
CA ASP A 73 -6.72 -10.93 14.64
C ASP A 73 -7.11 -10.69 13.17
N ALA A 74 -7.69 -11.72 12.55
CA ALA A 74 -8.14 -11.69 11.16
C ALA A 74 -9.62 -11.24 11.06
N ALA A 75 -9.98 -10.14 11.71
CA ALA A 75 -11.37 -9.67 11.77
C ALA A 75 -11.79 -8.87 10.52
N SER A 76 -10.87 -8.07 9.97
CA SER A 76 -11.09 -7.29 8.75
C SER A 76 -10.62 -8.03 7.50
N PHE A 77 -11.44 -8.00 6.43
CA PHE A 77 -11.12 -8.68 5.17
C PHE A 77 -11.79 -8.00 3.97
N VAL A 78 -11.32 -8.39 2.78
CA VAL A 78 -11.97 -8.07 1.50
C VAL A 78 -12.33 -9.35 0.74
N GLU A 79 -13.33 -9.27 -0.13
CA GLU A 79 -13.73 -10.36 -1.01
C GLU A 79 -13.63 -9.93 -2.48
N PHE A 80 -12.98 -10.75 -3.30
CA PHE A 80 -12.78 -10.55 -4.73
C PHE A 80 -12.71 -11.90 -5.44
N ALA A 81 -13.33 -12.05 -6.62
CA ALA A 81 -13.36 -13.29 -7.38
C ALA A 81 -13.73 -14.54 -6.55
N GLN A 82 -14.71 -14.40 -5.65
CA GLN A 82 -15.16 -15.45 -4.70
C GLN A 82 -14.13 -15.89 -3.65
N ASN A 83 -12.96 -15.25 -3.60
CA ASN A 83 -11.95 -15.47 -2.57
C ASN A 83 -12.03 -14.39 -1.50
N ARG A 84 -11.62 -14.76 -0.28
CA ARG A 84 -11.53 -13.86 0.85
C ARG A 84 -10.06 -13.63 1.21
N TYR A 85 -9.70 -12.36 1.40
CA TYR A 85 -8.37 -11.92 1.78
C TYR A 85 -8.44 -11.15 3.09
N TYR A 86 -7.81 -11.67 4.13
CA TYR A 86 -7.78 -11.06 5.45
C TYR A 86 -6.69 -10.00 5.53
N LEU A 87 -6.97 -8.88 6.17
CA LEU A 87 -5.99 -7.81 6.38
C LEU A 87 -4.85 -8.35 7.25
N THR A 88 -3.62 -8.13 6.81
CA THR A 88 -2.41 -8.61 7.50
C THR A 88 -1.46 -7.49 7.88
N ASP A 89 -1.54 -6.35 7.19
CA ASP A 89 -0.64 -5.24 7.39
C ASP A 89 -1.22 -3.98 6.75
N ILE A 90 -0.92 -2.83 7.33
CA ILE A 90 -1.06 -1.53 6.68
C ILE A 90 0.29 -0.84 6.81
N HIS A 91 0.77 -0.19 5.76
CA HIS A 91 1.95 0.68 5.83
C HIS A 91 1.84 1.80 4.80
N PHE A 92 2.79 2.74 4.81
CA PHE A 92 2.78 3.85 3.88
C PHE A 92 4.12 4.11 3.19
N HIS A 93 4.01 4.70 2.02
CA HIS A 93 5.11 5.18 1.19
C HIS A 93 4.97 6.68 0.93
N MET A 94 6.09 7.37 0.91
CA MET A 94 6.21 8.79 0.64
C MET A 94 7.44 9.03 -0.25
N PRO A 95 7.28 9.72 -1.40
CA PRO A 95 6.00 10.00 -2.07
C PRO A 95 5.23 8.72 -2.45
N SER A 96 4.05 8.85 -3.06
CA SER A 96 3.29 7.70 -3.55
C SER A 96 4.12 6.85 -4.51
N GLU A 97 3.95 5.53 -4.45
CA GLU A 97 4.60 4.60 -5.37
C GLU A 97 3.91 4.60 -6.72
N HIS A 98 2.58 4.57 -6.72
CA HIS A 98 1.77 4.72 -7.91
C HIS A 98 1.69 6.19 -8.35
N VAL A 99 1.51 6.37 -9.66
CA VAL A 99 1.30 7.66 -10.30
C VAL A 99 0.01 7.59 -11.09
N ILE A 100 -0.96 8.46 -10.85
CA ILE A 100 -2.24 8.47 -11.56
C ILE A 100 -2.29 9.69 -12.48
N ASN A 101 -2.53 9.49 -13.78
CA ASN A 101 -2.56 10.54 -14.80
C ASN A 101 -1.36 11.50 -14.72
N LYS A 102 -0.15 10.93 -14.54
CA LYS A 102 1.13 11.65 -14.42
C LYS A 102 1.26 12.51 -13.16
N GLN A 103 0.40 12.32 -12.16
CA GLN A 103 0.47 12.99 -10.87
C GLN A 103 0.89 11.98 -9.80
N GLN A 104 1.96 12.31 -9.08
CA GLN A 104 2.44 11.56 -7.92
C GLN A 104 1.90 12.26 -6.68
N ALA A 105 1.22 11.52 -5.81
CA ALA A 105 0.71 12.06 -4.57
C ALA A 105 1.84 12.13 -3.52
N PRO A 106 1.72 13.00 -2.51
CA PRO A 106 2.68 13.06 -1.41
C PRO A 106 2.77 11.77 -0.58
N LEU A 107 1.71 10.98 -0.51
CA LEU A 107 1.65 9.79 0.36
C LEU A 107 0.76 8.71 -0.26
N GLU A 108 1.10 7.45 -0.01
CA GLU A 108 0.29 6.29 -0.37
C GLU A 108 0.29 5.27 0.75
N PHE A 109 -0.90 4.85 1.20
CA PHE A 109 -1.05 3.73 2.12
C PHE A 109 -1.33 2.45 1.35
N HIS A 110 -0.69 1.36 1.75
CA HIS A 110 -0.98 0.00 1.30
C HIS A 110 -1.66 -0.77 2.41
N LEU A 111 -2.89 -1.23 2.17
CA LEU A 111 -3.61 -2.17 3.02
C LEU A 111 -3.43 -3.56 2.40
N VAL A 112 -2.58 -4.38 3.02
CA VAL A 112 -2.15 -5.68 2.53
C VAL A 112 -3.02 -6.78 3.11
N HIS A 113 -3.62 -7.56 2.22
CA HIS A 113 -4.47 -8.69 2.56
C HIS A 113 -3.90 -9.99 2.01
N LYS A 114 -4.21 -11.12 2.64
CA LYS A 114 -3.84 -12.46 2.18
C LYS A 114 -5.00 -13.44 2.31
N ASP A 115 -5.14 -14.33 1.34
CA ASP A 115 -6.06 -15.47 1.46
C ASP A 115 -5.46 -16.61 2.31
N GLU A 116 -6.20 -17.71 2.47
CA GLU A 116 -5.75 -18.90 3.21
C GLU A 116 -4.50 -19.56 2.61
N GLY A 117 -4.25 -19.37 1.30
CA GLY A 117 -3.04 -19.82 0.61
C GLY A 117 -1.85 -18.87 0.76
N GLY A 118 -2.04 -17.72 1.40
CA GLY A 118 -1.03 -16.67 1.54
C GLY A 118 -0.91 -15.78 0.30
N ASN A 119 -1.82 -15.89 -0.68
CA ASN A 119 -1.78 -15.07 -1.89
C ASN A 119 -2.17 -13.63 -1.57
N PRO A 120 -1.38 -12.64 -1.99
CA PRO A 120 -1.58 -11.24 -1.60
C PRO A 120 -2.57 -10.49 -2.49
N LEU A 121 -3.36 -9.62 -1.86
CA LEU A 121 -4.17 -8.57 -2.47
C LEU A 121 -3.89 -7.26 -1.74
N VAL A 122 -3.55 -6.19 -2.46
CA VAL A 122 -3.20 -4.89 -1.88
C VAL A 122 -4.14 -3.80 -2.35
N CYS A 123 -4.70 -3.07 -1.39
CA CYS A 123 -5.48 -1.86 -1.61
C CYS A 123 -4.58 -0.64 -1.37
N ALA A 124 -4.32 0.16 -2.41
CA ALA A 124 -3.51 1.37 -2.35
C ALA A 124 -4.38 2.63 -2.33
N VAL A 125 -4.22 3.48 -1.32
CA VAL A 125 -4.95 4.74 -1.20
C VAL A 125 -3.96 5.91 -1.16
N LEU A 126 -4.16 6.87 -2.05
CA LEU A 126 -3.30 8.05 -2.17
C LEU A 126 -3.83 9.20 -1.30
N PHE A 127 -2.92 9.98 -0.71
CA PHE A 127 -3.26 11.11 0.15
C PHE A 127 -2.42 12.35 -0.16
N ASP A 128 -3.09 13.50 -0.10
CA ASP A 128 -2.44 14.79 0.11
C ASP A 128 -2.21 15.04 1.60
N LEU A 129 -1.08 15.70 1.90
CA LEU A 129 -0.75 16.15 3.25
C LEU A 129 -1.32 17.55 3.48
N VAL A 130 -2.11 17.70 4.53
CA VAL A 130 -2.68 18.97 4.99
C VAL A 130 -2.16 19.33 6.37
N GLU A 131 -2.21 20.61 6.75
CA GLU A 131 -1.80 21.04 8.10
C GLU A 131 -2.97 20.85 9.09
N ASN A 132 -2.68 20.59 10.37
CA ASN A 132 -3.69 20.29 11.41
C ASN A 132 -4.79 21.35 11.58
N GLU A 133 -4.56 22.59 11.15
CA GLU A 133 -5.56 23.66 11.25
C GLU A 133 -6.67 23.52 10.19
N ASP A 134 -6.48 22.65 9.20
CA ASP A 134 -7.46 22.35 8.18
C ASP A 134 -8.53 21.39 8.71
N LYS A 135 -9.71 21.94 9.09
CA LYS A 135 -10.93 21.23 9.51
C LYS A 135 -11.50 20.21 8.49
N LYS A 136 -10.75 19.90 7.42
CA LYS A 136 -11.09 18.99 6.34
C LYS A 136 -10.60 17.56 6.58
N CYS A 137 -9.67 17.35 7.53
CA CYS A 137 -9.12 16.02 7.81
C CYS A 137 -9.90 15.30 8.92
N ASN A 138 -10.84 14.43 8.55
CA ASN A 138 -11.54 13.58 9.52
C ASN A 138 -10.61 12.54 10.22
N LYS A 139 -9.36 12.40 9.75
CA LYS A 139 -8.36 11.46 10.25
C LYS A 139 -7.51 12.00 11.41
N ASP A 140 -7.70 13.27 11.80
CA ASP A 140 -6.97 13.90 12.92
C ASP A 140 -7.28 13.27 14.28
N LYS A 141 -8.30 12.40 14.35
CA LYS A 141 -8.64 11.60 15.53
C LYS A 141 -7.82 10.32 15.65
N LEU A 142 -7.04 9.95 14.63
CA LEU A 142 -6.21 8.77 14.68
C LEU A 142 -5.01 9.05 15.59
N ILE A 143 -5.04 8.51 16.80
CA ILE A 143 -3.97 8.61 17.77
C ILE A 143 -3.31 7.24 17.83
N LEU A 144 -2.19 7.09 17.11
CA LEU A 144 -1.41 5.86 17.08
C LEU A 144 0.02 6.14 17.52
N GLU A 145 0.49 5.35 18.47
CA GLU A 145 1.84 5.41 18.99
C GLU A 145 2.66 4.24 18.44
N ALA A 146 3.92 4.49 18.07
CA ALA A 146 4.84 3.45 17.66
C ALA A 146 5.24 2.57 18.87
N ASP A 147 4.46 1.53 19.14
CA ASP A 147 4.68 0.56 20.20
C ASP A 147 4.21 -0.83 19.77
N LYS A 148 5.16 -1.74 19.62
CA LYS A 148 4.92 -3.12 19.18
C LYS A 148 4.35 -4.02 20.28
N ASP A 149 4.39 -3.57 21.53
CA ASP A 149 3.98 -4.35 22.71
C ASP A 149 2.64 -3.84 23.29
N LYS A 150 2.04 -2.82 22.67
CA LYS A 150 0.78 -2.19 23.08
C LYS A 150 -0.26 -2.27 21.95
N GLU A 151 -1.34 -2.97 22.24
CA GLU A 151 -2.51 -3.03 21.35
C GLU A 151 -3.22 -1.67 21.29
N GLN A 152 -3.63 -1.29 20.09
CA GLN A 152 -4.36 -0.06 19.80
C GLN A 152 -5.54 -0.39 18.91
N LEU A 153 -6.66 0.33 19.06
CA LEU A 153 -7.84 0.13 18.23
C LEU A 153 -7.72 0.90 16.92
N LEU A 154 -8.05 0.23 15.82
CA LEU A 154 -8.13 0.83 14.49
C LEU A 154 -9.27 0.17 13.72
N ASN A 155 -10.14 0.99 13.12
CA ASN A 155 -10.99 0.54 12.01
C ASN A 155 -10.31 0.94 10.69
N PRO A 156 -9.88 -0.02 9.83
CA PRO A 156 -9.21 0.26 8.56
C PRO A 156 -10.04 1.08 7.57
N GLU A 157 -11.36 1.12 7.74
CA GLU A 157 -12.27 1.94 6.92
C GLU A 157 -11.90 3.43 6.95
N ILE A 158 -11.20 3.90 7.98
CA ILE A 158 -10.71 5.28 8.06
C ILE A 158 -9.82 5.64 6.86
N PHE A 159 -9.12 4.69 6.24
CA PHE A 159 -8.26 4.93 5.09
C PHE A 159 -9.00 4.95 3.76
N LEU A 160 -10.21 4.39 3.67
CA LEU A 160 -10.93 4.31 2.41
C LEU A 160 -11.46 5.69 1.96
N PRO A 161 -11.52 5.96 0.65
CA PRO A 161 -12.19 7.15 0.14
C PRO A 161 -13.71 7.03 0.29
N GLU A 162 -14.41 8.17 0.28
CA GLU A 162 -15.88 8.21 0.37
C GLU A 162 -16.55 7.52 -0.83
N ASN A 163 -15.99 7.69 -2.04
CA ASN A 163 -16.44 6.98 -3.23
C ASN A 163 -15.40 5.91 -3.61
N ILE A 164 -15.88 4.68 -3.75
CA ILE A 164 -15.04 3.51 -4.01
C ILE A 164 -14.89 3.35 -5.53
N THR A 165 -13.96 4.09 -6.09
CA THR A 165 -13.51 3.96 -7.48
C THR A 165 -12.02 3.63 -7.51
N TYR A 166 -11.63 2.70 -8.38
CA TYR A 166 -10.28 2.15 -8.35
C TYR A 166 -9.85 1.56 -9.69
N PHE A 167 -8.53 1.59 -9.90
CA PHE A 167 -7.85 0.76 -10.88
C PHE A 167 -7.61 -0.63 -10.31
N HIS A 168 -7.60 -1.64 -11.17
CA HIS A 168 -7.22 -2.99 -10.82
C HIS A 168 -6.23 -3.57 -11.82
N TYR A 169 -5.17 -4.22 -11.33
CA TYR A 169 -4.17 -4.90 -12.17
C TYR A 169 -3.42 -5.99 -11.40
N GLU A 170 -2.81 -6.94 -12.11
CA GLU A 170 -1.90 -7.92 -11.53
C GLU A 170 -0.46 -7.37 -11.48
N GLY A 171 0.13 -7.43 -10.29
CA GLY A 171 1.40 -6.81 -9.97
C GLY A 171 2.33 -7.68 -9.13
N SER A 172 3.29 -7.02 -8.47
CA SER A 172 4.20 -7.62 -7.49
C SER A 172 4.16 -6.85 -6.17
N LEU A 173 4.85 -7.37 -5.15
CA LEU A 173 5.25 -6.55 -4.00
C LEU A 173 6.21 -5.44 -4.49
N THR A 174 6.17 -4.29 -3.81
CA THR A 174 7.02 -3.13 -4.12
C THR A 174 8.28 -3.05 -3.27
N THR A 175 8.44 -3.97 -2.33
CA THR A 175 9.66 -4.16 -1.53
C THR A 175 10.20 -5.58 -1.73
N PRO A 176 11.51 -5.81 -1.50
CA PRO A 176 12.10 -7.13 -1.60
C PRO A 176 11.36 -8.19 -0.78
N PRO A 177 11.12 -9.39 -1.34
CA PRO A 177 11.72 -9.91 -2.56
C PRO A 177 11.09 -9.41 -3.88
N THR A 178 10.08 -8.55 -3.87
CA THR A 178 9.34 -8.07 -5.08
C THR A 178 8.59 -9.19 -5.80
N GLN A 179 8.13 -10.17 -5.02
CA GLN A 179 7.42 -11.34 -5.51
C GLN A 179 6.01 -10.98 -6.01
N GLY A 180 5.60 -11.61 -7.10
CA GLY A 180 4.22 -11.65 -7.58
C GLY A 180 3.73 -13.09 -7.74
N PRO A 181 2.46 -13.29 -8.09
CA PRO A 181 1.48 -12.24 -8.40
C PRO A 181 0.85 -11.59 -7.15
N VAL A 182 0.49 -10.31 -7.27
CA VAL A 182 -0.29 -9.54 -6.29
C VAL A 182 -1.50 -8.93 -7.00
N GLN A 183 -2.68 -9.06 -6.42
CA GLN A 183 -3.88 -8.35 -6.92
C GLN A 183 -3.88 -6.91 -6.38
N TRP A 184 -3.67 -5.92 -7.25
CA TRP A 184 -3.66 -4.52 -6.85
C TRP A 184 -5.01 -3.85 -7.08
N PHE A 185 -5.43 -3.05 -6.12
CA PHE A 185 -6.58 -2.15 -6.19
C PHE A 185 -6.11 -0.75 -5.80
N VAL A 186 -5.95 0.14 -6.78
CA VAL A 186 -5.42 1.49 -6.55
C VAL A 186 -6.57 2.48 -6.65
N PHE A 187 -6.97 3.06 -5.53
CA PHE A 187 -8.04 4.03 -5.45
C PHE A 187 -7.64 5.34 -6.12
N ASP A 188 -8.53 5.92 -6.91
CA ASP A 188 -8.24 7.13 -7.69
C ASP A 188 -8.73 8.43 -7.04
N GLN A 189 -9.58 8.34 -6.01
CA GLN A 189 -9.93 9.47 -5.16
C GLN A 189 -8.80 9.71 -4.13
N ILE A 190 -8.06 10.81 -4.32
CA ILE A 190 -7.02 11.24 -3.39
C ILE A 190 -7.68 11.75 -2.10
N GLY A 191 -7.35 11.13 -0.98
CA GLY A 191 -7.79 11.57 0.34
C GLY A 191 -6.92 12.69 0.90
N VAL A 192 -7.29 13.19 2.07
CA VAL A 192 -6.44 14.09 2.87
C VAL A 192 -6.05 13.42 4.19
N ILE A 193 -4.83 13.68 4.64
CA ILE A 193 -4.31 13.27 5.94
C ILE A 193 -3.44 14.38 6.54
N SER A 194 -3.46 14.52 7.86
CA SER A 194 -2.61 15.52 8.53
C SER A 194 -1.14 15.17 8.39
N ARG A 195 -0.33 16.18 8.05
CA ARG A 195 1.13 16.10 8.06
C ARG A 195 1.67 15.68 9.43
N SER A 196 1.12 16.23 10.52
CA SER A 196 1.67 15.95 11.85
C SER A 196 1.51 14.48 12.23
N LEU A 197 0.43 13.83 11.80
CA LEU A 197 0.21 12.40 12.05
C LEU A 197 1.34 11.56 11.45
N ILE A 198 1.81 11.94 10.25
CA ILE A 198 2.94 11.25 9.60
C ILE A 198 4.27 11.59 10.29
N GLU A 199 4.45 12.85 10.69
CA GLU A 199 5.66 13.31 11.40
C GLU A 199 5.78 12.74 12.83
N ASP A 200 4.65 12.48 13.50
CA ASP A 200 4.59 11.91 14.85
C ASP A 200 5.18 10.50 14.90
N PHE A 201 5.14 9.77 13.79
CA PHE A 201 5.81 8.48 13.67
C PHE A 201 7.35 8.60 13.67
N LYS A 202 7.90 9.82 13.65
CA LYS A 202 9.35 10.11 13.58
C LYS A 202 10.05 9.26 12.52
N THR A 203 9.31 8.89 11.47
CA THR A 203 9.90 8.33 10.28
C THR A 203 10.78 9.43 9.72
N SER A 204 11.99 9.07 9.32
CA SER A 204 12.73 10.00 8.50
C SER A 204 11.83 10.22 7.29
N LEU A 205 11.45 11.47 6.97
CA LEU A 205 10.60 11.76 5.80
C LEU A 205 11.37 11.52 4.48
N LEU A 206 12.31 10.57 4.51
CA LEU A 206 13.11 10.15 3.39
C LEU A 206 12.23 9.38 2.42
N PRO A 207 12.47 9.57 1.11
CA PRO A 207 11.79 8.80 0.10
C PRO A 207 11.94 7.30 0.33
N ASN A 208 10.82 6.59 0.42
CA ASN A 208 10.76 5.14 0.56
C ASN A 208 9.88 4.51 -0.54
N ASN A 209 9.83 5.13 -1.71
CA ASN A 209 9.04 4.69 -2.85
C ASN A 209 9.92 4.03 -3.91
N ARG A 210 9.54 2.83 -4.35
CA ARG A 210 10.19 2.15 -5.48
C ARG A 210 9.93 2.92 -6.78
N PRO A 211 10.91 3.01 -7.70
CA PRO A 211 10.68 3.55 -9.04
C PRO A 211 9.58 2.80 -9.80
N LEU A 212 8.90 3.51 -10.69
CA LEU A 212 7.90 2.92 -11.58
C LEU A 212 8.48 1.79 -12.43
N GLN A 213 7.71 0.74 -12.59
CA GLN A 213 8.05 -0.43 -13.39
C GLN A 213 7.39 -0.36 -14.77
N ASN A 214 7.83 -1.21 -15.69
CA ASN A 214 7.20 -1.29 -17.01
C ASN A 214 5.80 -1.92 -16.88
N LYS A 215 4.78 -1.29 -17.47
CA LYS A 215 3.43 -1.86 -17.58
C LYS A 215 3.42 -3.18 -18.36
N ASN A 216 4.33 -3.33 -19.33
CA ASN A 216 4.28 -4.40 -20.33
C ASN A 216 2.89 -4.45 -20.98
N GLN A 217 2.43 -5.63 -21.43
CA GLN A 217 1.12 -5.79 -22.06
C GLN A 217 0.02 -6.18 -21.06
N ARG A 218 0.21 -5.94 -19.76
CA ARG A 218 -0.78 -6.37 -18.76
C ARG A 218 -2.08 -5.56 -18.88
N PRO A 219 -3.25 -6.21 -18.75
CA PRO A 219 -4.50 -5.48 -18.69
C PRO A 219 -4.57 -4.65 -17.42
N ILE A 220 -5.11 -3.43 -17.56
CA ILE A 220 -5.47 -2.56 -16.44
C ILE A 220 -6.96 -2.34 -16.53
N PHE A 221 -7.65 -2.53 -15.41
CA PHE A 221 -9.08 -2.34 -15.32
C PHE A 221 -9.40 -1.10 -14.50
N TYR A 222 -10.58 -0.54 -14.71
CA TYR A 222 -11.09 0.56 -13.92
C TYR A 222 -12.55 0.30 -13.56
N LYS A 223 -12.87 0.54 -12.29
CA LYS A 223 -14.22 0.47 -11.76
C LYS A 223 -14.64 1.83 -11.22
N LYS A 224 -15.79 2.29 -11.71
CA LYS A 224 -16.52 3.47 -11.24
C LYS A 224 -17.59 3.09 -10.24
#